data_AF-W6A9Q2-F1
#
_entry.id   AF-W6A9Q2-F1
#
_cell.length_a   1.000
_cell.length_b   1.000
_cell.length_c   1.000
_cell.angle_alpha   90.00
_cell.angle_beta   90.00
_cell.angle_gamma   90.00
#
_symmetry.space_group_name_H-M   'P 1'
#
loop_
_entity.id
_entity.type
_entity.pdbx_description
1 polymer ?
#
loop_
_entity_poly.entity_id
_entity_poly.type
_entity_poly.pdbx_seq_one_letter_code
_entity_poly.pdbx_strand_id
1 'polypeptide(L)'
;MPYIPAEIESKILEIQKKVALNFNKNKESTNSWNLVKIVDALNSDNTNYQLDAINALKDFNARMILNDVKVFLLSDLSCDENKILMIFTLASQQINDEFTVKKNNGIFKIDLKKNDFQGPIVKLKQLREELIDLIYNDNPSLFGVCDYILNSYFYSTFPMTIEEANNDLIAAIWYKGALAQGIDLGIDFLLSKINFSKSNFEKICQKITNYKII
;
A
#
# COMPACT_ATOMS: atom_id res chain seq x y z
N MET A 1 34.41 -18.70 -22.25
CA MET A 1 34.49 -17.28 -21.85
C MET A 1 35.84 -17.02 -21.20
N PRO A 2 36.37 -15.79 -21.29
CA PRO A 2 37.79 -15.48 -21.48
C PRO A 2 38.65 -15.60 -20.19
N TYR A 3 39.93 -15.89 -20.40
CA TYR A 3 40.95 -16.20 -19.40
C TYR A 3 41.09 -15.11 -18.33
N ILE A 4 40.51 -15.35 -17.15
CA ILE A 4 40.89 -14.67 -15.92
C ILE A 4 42.17 -15.37 -15.44
N PRO A 5 43.29 -14.64 -15.25
CA PRO A 5 44.50 -15.24 -14.68
C PRO A 5 44.22 -15.86 -13.30
N ALA A 6 44.77 -17.04 -13.02
CA ALA A 6 44.48 -17.81 -11.80
C ALA A 6 44.74 -17.03 -10.49
N GLU A 7 45.68 -16.09 -10.52
CA GLU A 7 45.96 -15.18 -9.41
C GLU A 7 44.83 -14.18 -9.15
N ILE A 8 44.18 -13.70 -10.21
CA ILE A 8 43.03 -12.80 -10.12
C ILE A 8 41.80 -13.58 -9.69
N GLU A 9 41.60 -14.79 -10.21
CA GLU A 9 40.49 -15.67 -9.80
C GLU A 9 40.55 -16.00 -8.30
N SER A 10 41.74 -16.30 -7.80
CA SER A 10 41.96 -16.56 -6.37
C SER A 10 41.63 -15.34 -5.50
N LYS A 11 42.04 -14.13 -5.92
CA LYS A 11 41.71 -12.87 -5.23
C LYS A 11 40.21 -12.58 -5.26
N ILE A 12 39.56 -12.82 -6.41
CA ILE A 12 38.10 -12.63 -6.54
C ILE A 12 37.35 -13.58 -5.61
N LEU A 13 37.73 -14.86 -5.56
CA LEU A 13 37.14 -15.85 -4.65
C LEU A 13 37.33 -15.46 -3.18
N GLU A 14 38.50 -14.92 -2.83
CA GLU A 14 38.79 -14.47 -1.47
C GLU A 14 37.94 -13.24 -1.09
N ILE A 15 37.76 -12.29 -2.02
CA ILE A 15 36.88 -11.14 -1.86
C ILE A 15 35.43 -11.59 -1.76
N GLN A 16 34.97 -12.51 -2.62
CA GLN A 16 33.62 -13.07 -2.56
C GLN A 16 33.35 -13.75 -1.21
N LYS A 17 34.30 -14.53 -0.69
CA LYS A 17 34.21 -15.14 0.64
C LYS A 17 34.16 -14.07 1.74
N LYS A 18 34.99 -13.04 1.68
CA LYS A 18 34.98 -11.92 2.64
C LYS A 18 33.65 -11.15 2.59
N VAL A 19 33.13 -10.88 1.40
CA VAL A 19 31.82 -10.24 1.20
C VAL A 19 30.71 -11.13 1.75
N ALA A 20 30.70 -12.43 1.44
CA ALA A 20 29.71 -13.37 1.96
C ALA A 20 29.79 -13.52 3.49
N LEU A 21 30.99 -13.57 4.07
CA LEU A 21 31.21 -13.61 5.51
C LEU A 21 30.77 -12.32 6.19
N ASN A 22 31.00 -11.15 5.58
CA ASN A 22 30.51 -9.88 6.09
C ASN A 22 28.99 -9.75 5.94
N PHE A 23 28.41 -10.29 4.85
CA PHE A 23 26.96 -10.40 4.68
C PHE A 23 26.32 -11.29 5.75
N ASN A 24 26.95 -12.42 6.08
CA ASN A 24 26.47 -13.35 7.10
C ASN A 24 26.69 -12.83 8.53
N LYS A 25 27.83 -12.19 8.81
CA LYS A 25 28.06 -11.50 10.10
C LYS A 25 27.10 -10.33 10.31
N ASN A 26 26.78 -9.57 9.26
CA ASN A 26 25.73 -8.55 9.35
C ASN A 26 24.35 -9.20 9.54
N LYS A 27 24.04 -10.34 8.90
CA LYS A 27 22.79 -11.09 9.16
C LYS A 27 22.66 -11.59 10.60
N GLU A 28 23.76 -11.91 11.28
CA GLU A 28 23.72 -12.40 12.67
C GLU A 28 23.60 -11.27 13.71
N SER A 29 23.87 -10.01 13.36
CA SER A 29 23.76 -8.86 14.28
C SER A 29 22.81 -7.73 13.84
N THR A 30 22.15 -7.82 12.68
CA THR A 30 21.06 -6.94 12.29
C THR A 30 19.81 -7.73 11.92
N ASN A 31 18.67 -7.36 12.52
CA ASN A 31 17.31 -7.71 12.08
C ASN A 31 16.73 -9.10 12.40
N SER A 32 17.01 -9.69 13.56
CA SER A 32 15.99 -10.59 14.14
C SER A 32 14.83 -9.75 14.67
N TRP A 33 13.66 -9.89 14.02
CA TRP A 33 12.41 -9.33 14.51
C TRP A 33 12.02 -10.03 15.82
N ASN A 34 11.45 -9.27 16.74
CA ASN A 34 10.78 -9.78 17.92
C ASN A 34 9.59 -8.87 18.22
N LEU A 35 8.67 -9.32 19.09
CA LEU A 35 7.46 -8.55 19.40
C LEU A 35 7.74 -7.15 19.95
N VAL A 36 8.81 -6.97 20.75
CA VAL A 36 9.18 -5.66 21.30
C VAL A 36 9.57 -4.70 20.19
N LYS A 37 10.46 -5.13 19.28
CA LYS A 37 10.87 -4.34 18.11
C LYS A 37 9.72 -4.04 17.17
N ILE A 38 8.78 -4.97 17.01
CA ILE A 38 7.57 -4.73 16.21
C ILE A 38 6.76 -3.59 16.84
N VAL A 39 6.51 -3.63 18.15
CA VAL A 39 5.80 -2.56 18.85
C VAL A 39 6.53 -1.22 18.75
N ASP A 40 7.85 -1.21 18.94
CA ASP A 40 8.65 0.01 18.78
C ASP A 40 8.55 0.59 17.36
N ALA A 41 8.57 -0.28 16.35
CA ALA A 41 8.44 0.11 14.95
C ALA A 41 7.05 0.64 14.61
N LEU A 42 5.98 0.04 15.16
CA LEU A 42 4.61 0.53 15.00
C LEU A 42 4.43 1.94 15.57
N ASN A 43 5.15 2.27 16.65
CA ASN A 43 5.11 3.60 17.27
C ASN A 43 6.05 4.62 16.62
N SER A 44 6.85 4.22 15.62
CA SER A 44 7.73 5.13 14.91
C SER A 44 6.96 6.10 13.99
N ASP A 45 7.59 7.20 13.62
CA ASP A 45 7.12 8.15 12.60
C ASP A 45 7.42 7.70 11.17
N ASN A 46 8.24 6.66 11.00
CA ASN A 46 8.66 6.16 9.71
C ASN A 46 7.67 5.13 9.16
N THR A 47 6.91 5.54 8.15
CA THR A 47 5.90 4.71 7.47
C THR A 47 6.47 3.40 6.91
N ASN A 48 7.70 3.40 6.39
CA ASN A 48 8.32 2.18 5.85
C ASN A 48 8.71 1.23 6.97
N TYR A 49 9.19 1.76 8.11
CA TYR A 49 9.55 0.92 9.25
C TYR A 49 8.31 0.28 9.90
N GLN A 50 7.21 1.04 9.98
CA GLN A 50 5.90 0.50 10.35
C GLN A 50 5.46 -0.63 9.40
N LEU A 51 5.62 -0.44 8.08
CA LEU A 51 5.26 -1.45 7.07
C LEU A 51 6.08 -2.73 7.23
N ASP A 52 7.39 -2.61 7.42
CA ASP A 52 8.27 -3.75 7.68
C ASP A 52 7.86 -4.50 8.94
N ALA A 53 7.47 -3.79 9.99
CA ALA A 53 6.98 -4.39 11.23
C ALA A 53 5.64 -5.12 11.06
N ILE A 54 4.70 -4.56 10.28
CA ILE A 54 3.43 -5.22 9.93
C ILE A 54 3.71 -6.51 9.14
N ASN A 55 4.64 -6.46 8.20
CA ASN A 55 5.04 -7.66 7.45
C ASN A 55 5.68 -8.71 8.35
N ALA A 56 6.57 -8.30 9.26
CA ALA A 56 7.16 -9.20 10.25
C ALA A 56 6.10 -9.83 11.17
N LEU A 57 5.08 -9.07 11.58
CA LEU A 57 4.01 -9.53 12.47
C LEU A 57 3.23 -10.73 11.92
N LYS A 58 3.23 -10.96 10.61
CA LYS A 58 2.63 -12.15 9.98
C LYS A 58 3.22 -13.46 10.50
N ASP A 59 4.49 -13.44 10.92
CA ASP A 59 5.21 -14.60 11.45
C ASP A 59 5.12 -14.72 12.99
N PHE A 60 4.43 -13.79 13.66
CA PHE A 60 4.24 -13.78 15.12
C PHE A 60 2.77 -13.85 15.50
N ASN A 61 2.51 -14.24 16.75
CA ASN A 61 1.16 -14.22 17.30
C ASN A 61 0.74 -12.79 17.65
N ALA A 62 -0.04 -12.13 16.77
CA ALA A 62 -0.49 -10.76 16.97
C ALA A 62 -1.39 -10.59 18.20
N ARG A 63 -1.97 -11.67 18.74
CA ARG A 63 -2.77 -11.63 19.99
C ARG A 63 -1.98 -11.12 21.19
N MET A 64 -0.65 -11.26 21.16
CA MET A 64 0.22 -10.85 22.26
C MET A 64 0.40 -9.32 22.36
N ILE A 65 0.10 -8.57 21.30
CA ILE A 65 0.32 -7.11 21.21
C ILE A 65 -0.94 -6.35 20.79
N LEU A 66 -2.14 -6.90 21.00
CA LEU A 66 -3.39 -6.29 20.54
C LEU A 66 -3.62 -4.88 21.09
N ASN A 67 -3.16 -4.60 22.30
CA ASN A 67 -3.29 -3.27 22.89
C ASN A 67 -2.44 -2.25 22.12
N ASP A 68 -1.20 -2.61 21.78
CA ASP A 68 -0.31 -1.77 20.98
C ASP A 68 -0.87 -1.58 19.57
N VAL A 69 -1.43 -2.63 18.98
CA VAL A 69 -2.11 -2.56 17.68
C VAL A 69 -3.30 -1.61 17.72
N LYS A 70 -4.11 -1.61 18.79
CA LYS A 70 -5.22 -0.65 18.95
C LYS A 70 -4.72 0.80 19.03
N VAL A 71 -3.61 1.03 19.73
CA VAL A 71 -2.97 2.36 19.78
C VAL A 71 -2.48 2.77 18.39
N PHE A 72 -1.81 1.86 17.68
CA PHE A 72 -1.34 2.07 16.32
C PHE A 72 -2.47 2.45 15.35
N LEU A 73 -3.61 1.78 15.42
CA LEU A 73 -4.78 2.03 14.56
C LEU A 73 -5.45 3.39 14.81
N LEU A 74 -5.22 3.99 15.98
CA LEU A 74 -5.75 5.31 16.37
C LEU A 74 -4.73 6.44 16.24
N SER A 75 -3.46 6.11 16.01
CA SER A 75 -2.37 7.08 15.94
C SER A 75 -2.46 7.96 14.69
N ASP A 76 -2.08 9.23 14.82
CA ASP A 76 -1.93 10.16 13.70
C ASP A 76 -0.57 10.01 13.00
N LEU A 77 0.36 9.25 13.59
CA LEU A 77 1.70 8.97 13.02
C LEU A 77 1.67 7.86 11.96
N SER A 78 0.59 7.08 11.90
CA SER A 78 0.43 5.97 10.96
C SER A 78 -0.51 6.34 9.82
N CYS A 79 -0.11 6.04 8.59
CA CYS A 79 -0.92 6.31 7.41
C CYS A 79 -2.09 5.32 7.28
N ASP A 80 -3.09 5.68 6.49
CA ASP A 80 -4.29 4.86 6.26
C ASP A 80 -3.92 3.49 5.68
N GLU A 81 -2.95 3.43 4.76
CA GLU A 81 -2.44 2.22 4.13
C GLU A 81 -1.94 1.20 5.17
N ASN A 82 -1.07 1.64 6.07
CA ASN A 82 -0.48 0.77 7.09
C ASN A 82 -1.54 0.31 8.11
N LYS A 83 -2.51 1.16 8.45
CA LYS A 83 -3.63 0.80 9.32
C LYS A 83 -4.48 -0.30 8.71
N ILE A 84 -4.84 -0.17 7.44
CA ILE A 84 -5.66 -1.19 6.78
C ILE A 84 -4.86 -2.46 6.51
N LEU A 85 -3.55 -2.36 6.21
CA LEU A 85 -2.69 -3.55 6.10
C LEU A 85 -2.57 -4.31 7.43
N MET A 86 -2.50 -3.59 8.56
CA MET A 86 -2.58 -4.19 9.88
C MET A 86 -3.90 -4.95 10.06
N ILE A 87 -5.03 -4.34 9.71
CA ILE A 87 -6.36 -4.97 9.76
C ILE A 87 -6.39 -6.27 8.92
N PHE A 88 -5.87 -6.27 7.69
CA PHE A 88 -5.76 -7.49 6.88
C PHE A 88 -4.86 -8.55 7.52
N THR A 89 -3.77 -8.13 8.17
CA THR A 89 -2.85 -9.02 8.88
C THR A 89 -3.51 -9.66 10.10
N LEU A 90 -4.33 -8.93 10.85
CA LEU A 90 -5.11 -9.48 11.96
C LEU A 90 -6.18 -10.45 11.47
N ALA A 91 -6.86 -10.11 10.37
CA ALA A 91 -7.87 -10.96 9.75
C ALA A 91 -7.28 -12.29 9.25
N SER A 92 -6.09 -12.27 8.64
CA SER A 92 -5.42 -13.49 8.16
C SER A 92 -5.01 -14.44 9.31
N GLN A 93 -4.74 -13.89 10.49
CA GLN A 93 -4.50 -14.66 11.72
C GLN A 93 -5.80 -15.08 12.45
N GLN A 94 -6.97 -14.90 11.83
CA GLN A 94 -8.28 -15.28 12.38
C GLN A 94 -8.57 -14.63 13.75
N ILE A 95 -8.16 -13.37 13.93
CA ILE A 95 -8.54 -12.57 15.09
C ILE A 95 -9.97 -12.07 14.84
N ASN A 96 -10.87 -12.37 15.77
CA ASN A 96 -12.31 -12.11 15.64
C ASN A 96 -12.75 -10.97 16.56
N ASP A 97 -11.99 -9.87 16.55
CA ASP A 97 -12.24 -8.69 17.38
C ASP A 97 -12.76 -7.50 16.55
N GLU A 98 -13.43 -6.56 17.20
CA GLU A 98 -13.77 -5.25 16.63
C GLU A 98 -12.64 -4.26 16.92
N PHE A 99 -12.20 -3.55 15.87
CA PHE A 99 -11.17 -2.51 15.97
C PHE A 99 -11.73 -1.16 15.56
N THR A 100 -11.31 -0.11 16.28
CA THR A 100 -11.56 1.27 15.89
C THR A 100 -10.32 1.81 15.19
N VAL A 101 -10.50 2.34 13.98
CA VAL A 101 -9.42 2.84 13.13
C VAL A 101 -9.66 4.31 12.83
N LYS A 102 -8.68 5.16 13.14
CA LYS A 102 -8.69 6.58 12.78
C LYS A 102 -7.97 6.75 11.45
N LYS A 103 -8.66 7.27 10.44
CA LYS A 103 -8.11 7.60 9.12
C LYS A 103 -8.20 9.10 8.86
N ASN A 104 -7.57 9.55 7.78
CA ASN A 104 -7.64 10.95 7.36
C ASN A 104 -9.08 11.47 7.19
N ASN A 105 -10.00 10.60 6.79
CA ASN A 105 -11.39 10.95 6.52
C ASN A 105 -12.38 10.61 7.66
N GLY A 106 -11.90 10.20 8.84
CA GLY A 106 -12.75 9.96 10.00
C GLY A 106 -12.36 8.74 10.83
N ILE A 107 -13.25 8.34 11.74
CA ILE A 107 -13.06 7.18 12.62
C ILE A 107 -14.05 6.10 12.23
N PHE A 108 -13.56 4.89 12.04
CA PHE A 108 -14.32 3.75 11.54
C PHE A 108 -14.22 2.59 12.51
N LYS A 109 -15.32 1.84 12.66
CA LYS A 109 -15.32 0.56 13.36
C LYS A 109 -15.28 -0.57 12.34
N ILE A 110 -14.36 -1.50 12.54
CA ILE A 110 -14.12 -2.62 11.64
C ILE A 110 -14.28 -3.90 12.47
N ASP A 111 -15.32 -4.66 12.17
CA ASP A 111 -15.55 -5.98 12.74
C ASP A 111 -14.92 -7.02 11.81
N LEU A 112 -13.82 -7.66 12.23
CA LEU A 112 -13.09 -8.62 11.41
C LEU A 112 -13.91 -9.88 11.08
N LYS A 113 -14.98 -10.16 11.83
CA LYS A 113 -15.82 -11.34 11.60
C LYS A 113 -16.96 -11.06 10.64
N LYS A 114 -17.50 -9.83 10.64
CA LYS A 114 -18.69 -9.47 9.85
C LYS A 114 -18.36 -8.77 8.54
N ASN A 115 -17.23 -8.07 8.46
CA ASN A 115 -16.90 -7.29 7.28
C ASN A 115 -16.45 -8.20 6.13
N ASP A 116 -16.92 -7.89 4.92
CA ASP A 116 -16.42 -8.53 3.71
C ASP A 116 -15.08 -7.92 3.31
N PHE A 117 -14.04 -8.74 3.33
CA PHE A 117 -12.70 -8.37 2.87
C PHE A 117 -12.47 -8.73 1.40
N GLN A 118 -13.22 -9.69 0.85
CA GLN A 118 -12.98 -10.20 -0.50
C GLN A 118 -13.58 -9.31 -1.59
N GLY A 119 -14.84 -8.88 -1.42
CA GLY A 119 -15.53 -8.03 -2.39
C GLY A 119 -14.73 -6.75 -2.73
N PRO A 120 -14.29 -5.96 -1.75
CA PRO A 120 -13.47 -4.78 -1.98
C PRO A 120 -12.15 -5.09 -2.70
N ILE A 121 -11.46 -6.19 -2.36
CA ILE A 121 -10.20 -6.58 -3.02
C ILE A 121 -10.43 -6.96 -4.49
N VAL A 122 -11.50 -7.70 -4.78
CA VAL A 122 -11.86 -8.07 -6.16
C VAL A 122 -12.16 -6.81 -6.97
N LYS A 123 -12.90 -5.85 -6.39
CA LYS A 123 -13.19 -4.56 -7.02
C LYS A 123 -11.92 -3.78 -7.34
N LEU A 124 -10.99 -3.68 -6.37
CA LEU A 124 -9.69 -3.04 -6.56
C LEU A 124 -8.92 -3.66 -7.73
N LYS A 125 -8.90 -5.00 -7.80
CA LYS A 125 -8.23 -5.73 -8.88
C LYS A 125 -8.85 -5.42 -10.25
N GLN A 126 -10.18 -5.40 -10.35
CA GLN A 126 -10.89 -5.04 -11.59
C GLN A 126 -10.54 -3.63 -12.06
N LEU A 127 -10.60 -2.64 -11.15
CA LEU A 127 -10.25 -1.25 -11.49
C LEU A 127 -8.79 -1.11 -11.95
N ARG A 128 -7.88 -1.87 -11.34
CA ARG A 128 -6.47 -1.91 -11.74
C ARG A 128 -6.29 -2.49 -13.14
N GLU A 129 -6.97 -3.60 -13.46
CA GLU A 129 -6.92 -4.21 -14.80
C GLU A 129 -7.42 -3.23 -15.87
N GLU A 130 -8.53 -2.54 -15.62
CA GLU A 130 -9.04 -1.51 -16.53
C GLU A 130 -8.04 -0.34 -16.71
N LEU A 131 -7.37 0.12 -15.65
CA LEU A 131 -6.31 1.14 -15.74
C LEU A 131 -5.09 0.66 -16.55
N ILE A 132 -4.73 -0.62 -16.45
CA ILE A 132 -3.64 -1.20 -17.25
C ILE A 132 -3.99 -1.09 -18.73
N ASP A 133 -5.17 -1.54 -19.11
CA ASP A 133 -5.62 -1.55 -20.51
C ASP A 133 -5.65 -0.14 -21.12
N LEU A 134 -6.02 0.86 -20.32
CA LEU A 134 -6.18 2.24 -20.76
C LEU A 134 -4.88 3.06 -20.78
N ILE A 135 -4.00 2.88 -19.80
CA ILE A 135 -2.90 3.81 -19.53
C ILE A 135 -1.53 3.14 -19.70
N TYR A 136 -1.38 1.88 -19.27
CA TYR A 136 -0.06 1.26 -19.15
C TYR A 136 0.69 1.18 -20.48
N ASN A 137 -0.03 0.86 -21.56
CA ASN A 137 0.56 0.74 -22.90
C ASN A 137 1.07 2.09 -23.44
N ASP A 138 0.39 3.19 -23.10
CA ASP A 138 0.72 4.53 -23.59
C ASP A 138 1.76 5.23 -22.68
N ASN A 139 1.60 5.10 -21.37
CA ASN A 139 2.46 5.74 -20.37
C ASN A 139 2.56 4.91 -19.06
N PRO A 140 3.55 4.01 -18.96
CA PRO A 140 3.78 3.20 -17.75
C PRO A 140 4.05 4.03 -16.49
N SER A 141 4.68 5.20 -16.63
CA SER A 141 4.98 6.08 -15.49
C SER A 141 3.71 6.71 -14.92
N LEU A 142 2.80 7.15 -15.79
CA LEU A 142 1.48 7.65 -15.40
C LEU A 142 0.65 6.56 -14.74
N PHE A 143 0.69 5.34 -15.27
CA PHE A 143 0.03 4.20 -14.64
C PHE A 143 0.50 3.98 -13.20
N GLY A 144 1.80 4.06 -12.91
CA GLY A 144 2.32 3.91 -11.55
C GLY A 144 1.74 4.93 -10.56
N VAL A 145 1.56 6.19 -10.99
CA VAL A 145 0.92 7.22 -10.17
C VAL A 145 -0.58 6.95 -9.99
N CYS A 146 -1.26 6.53 -11.06
CA CYS A 146 -2.68 6.17 -11.00
C CYS A 146 -2.93 4.98 -10.06
N ASP A 147 -2.08 3.95 -10.11
CA ASP A 147 -2.18 2.79 -9.23
C ASP A 147 -1.94 3.16 -7.76
N TYR A 148 -0.99 4.05 -7.50
CA TYR A 148 -0.80 4.60 -6.15
C TYR A 148 -2.07 5.30 -5.65
N ILE A 149 -2.65 6.21 -6.44
CA ILE A 149 -3.87 6.93 -6.08
C ILE A 149 -5.05 5.97 -5.87
N LEU A 150 -5.19 4.96 -6.73
CA LEU A 150 -6.22 3.93 -6.61
C LEU A 150 -6.08 3.16 -5.28
N ASN A 151 -4.86 2.73 -4.94
CA ASN A 151 -4.59 2.04 -3.68
C ASN A 151 -4.90 2.93 -2.47
N SER A 152 -4.40 4.17 -2.43
CA SER A 152 -4.67 5.08 -1.31
C SER A 152 -6.17 5.39 -1.19
N TYR A 153 -6.88 5.57 -2.31
CA TYR A 153 -8.33 5.74 -2.29
C TYR A 153 -9.05 4.53 -1.69
N PHE A 154 -8.64 3.33 -2.07
CA PHE A 154 -9.15 2.09 -1.50
C PHE A 154 -8.92 2.01 0.02
N TYR A 155 -7.71 2.27 0.50
CA TYR A 155 -7.40 2.23 1.94
C TYR A 155 -8.15 3.30 2.73
N SER A 156 -8.27 4.52 2.18
CA SER A 156 -9.05 5.58 2.81
C SER A 156 -10.55 5.30 2.81
N THR A 157 -11.10 4.50 1.91
CA THR A 157 -12.55 4.17 1.87
C THR A 157 -12.91 2.92 2.67
N PHE A 158 -12.00 1.94 2.79
CA PHE A 158 -12.22 0.71 3.54
C PHE A 158 -12.63 0.97 5.01
N PRO A 159 -13.65 0.32 5.59
CA PRO A 159 -14.35 -0.87 5.11
C PRO A 159 -15.59 -0.59 4.26
N MET A 160 -15.85 0.66 3.89
CA MET A 160 -17.00 0.99 3.06
C MET A 160 -16.81 0.40 1.66
N THR A 161 -17.91 0.00 1.04
CA THR A 161 -17.89 -0.46 -0.36
C THR A 161 -17.71 0.75 -1.27
N ILE A 162 -16.91 0.61 -2.31
CA ILE A 162 -16.82 1.59 -3.39
C ILE A 162 -18.11 1.49 -4.20
N GLU A 163 -19.02 2.44 -3.99
CA GLU A 163 -20.33 2.51 -4.66
C GLU A 163 -20.24 3.21 -6.01
N GLU A 164 -19.16 3.95 -6.25
CA GLU A 164 -18.91 4.65 -7.49
C GLU A 164 -18.81 3.70 -8.69
N ALA A 165 -19.35 4.16 -9.83
CA ALA A 165 -19.19 3.45 -11.09
C ALA A 165 -17.71 3.38 -11.50
N ASN A 166 -17.27 2.24 -12.05
CA ASN A 166 -15.86 2.01 -12.41
C ASN A 166 -15.32 3.13 -13.27
N ASN A 167 -16.03 3.45 -14.34
CA ASN A 167 -15.64 4.48 -15.29
C ASN A 167 -15.49 5.86 -14.65
N ASP A 168 -16.39 6.24 -13.74
CA ASP A 168 -16.33 7.52 -13.04
C ASP A 168 -15.08 7.60 -12.15
N LEU A 169 -14.77 6.51 -11.44
CA LEU A 169 -13.61 6.42 -10.55
C LEU A 169 -12.30 6.36 -11.34
N ILE A 170 -12.23 5.56 -12.40
CA ILE A 170 -11.06 5.44 -13.27
C ILE A 170 -10.74 6.76 -13.94
N ALA A 171 -11.75 7.46 -14.48
CA ALA A 171 -11.54 8.78 -15.09
C ALA A 171 -11.00 9.79 -14.06
N ALA A 172 -11.53 9.79 -12.84
CA ALA A 172 -11.07 10.66 -11.77
C ALA A 172 -9.63 10.35 -11.34
N ILE A 173 -9.28 9.06 -11.20
CA ILE A 173 -7.92 8.62 -10.87
C ILE A 173 -6.94 8.99 -11.97
N TRP A 174 -7.30 8.73 -13.24
CA TRP A 174 -6.45 9.08 -14.39
C TRP A 174 -6.19 10.58 -14.45
N TYR A 175 -7.25 11.39 -14.32
CA TYR A 175 -7.14 12.84 -14.30
C TYR A 175 -6.22 13.33 -13.18
N LYS A 176 -6.43 12.82 -11.95
CA LYS A 176 -5.63 13.21 -10.78
C LYS A 176 -4.18 12.75 -10.89
N GLY A 177 -3.93 11.56 -11.45
CA GLY A 177 -2.58 11.06 -11.72
C GLY A 177 -1.84 11.92 -12.74
N ALA A 178 -2.52 12.36 -13.79
CA ALA A 178 -1.93 13.26 -14.80
C ALA A 178 -1.63 14.63 -14.20
N LEU A 179 -2.57 15.20 -13.42
CA LEU A 179 -2.37 16.46 -12.72
C LEU A 179 -1.20 16.41 -11.75
N ALA A 180 -0.99 15.29 -11.04
CA ALA A 180 0.14 15.10 -10.15
C ALA A 180 1.49 15.12 -10.90
N GLN A 181 1.49 14.81 -12.20
CA GLN A 181 2.65 14.96 -13.09
C GLN A 181 2.72 16.33 -13.78
N GLY A 182 1.81 17.26 -13.45
CA GLY A 182 1.73 18.59 -14.07
C GLY A 182 1.04 18.60 -15.43
N ILE A 183 0.32 17.54 -15.80
CA ILE A 183 -0.38 17.42 -17.08
C ILE A 183 -1.88 17.60 -16.84
N ASP A 184 -2.47 18.63 -17.45
CA ASP A 184 -3.92 18.74 -17.54
C ASP A 184 -4.41 18.07 -18.83
N LEU A 185 -5.06 16.92 -18.70
CA LEU A 185 -5.61 16.16 -19.82
C LEU A 185 -6.87 16.83 -20.41
N GLY A 186 -7.59 17.63 -19.61
CA GLY A 186 -8.93 18.10 -19.94
C GLY A 186 -10.01 17.00 -19.90
N ILE A 187 -11.23 17.40 -19.57
CA ILE A 187 -12.38 16.48 -19.44
C ILE A 187 -12.77 15.87 -20.80
N ASP A 188 -12.67 16.64 -21.88
CA ASP A 188 -13.08 16.19 -23.22
C ASP A 188 -12.20 15.06 -23.76
N PHE A 189 -10.90 15.09 -23.43
CA PHE A 189 -10.00 13.98 -23.76
C PHE A 189 -10.43 12.69 -23.06
N LEU A 190 -10.72 12.77 -21.76
CA LEU A 190 -11.15 11.59 -20.99
C LEU A 190 -12.47 11.03 -21.51
N LEU A 191 -13.43 11.89 -21.86
CA LEU A 191 -14.71 11.47 -22.44
C LEU A 191 -14.57 10.79 -23.80
N SER A 192 -13.52 11.12 -24.57
CA SER A 192 -13.22 10.43 -25.82
C SER A 192 -12.73 8.99 -25.63
N LYS A 193 -12.25 8.66 -24.43
CA LYS A 193 -11.67 7.35 -24.10
C LYS A 193 -12.60 6.50 -23.24
N ILE A 194 -13.33 7.12 -22.32
CA ILE A 194 -14.18 6.45 -21.33
C ILE A 194 -15.50 7.20 -21.20
N ASN A 195 -16.61 6.47 -21.14
CA ASN A 195 -17.91 7.06 -20.87
C ASN A 195 -18.17 7.16 -19.36
N PHE A 196 -18.25 8.38 -18.82
CA PHE A 196 -18.47 8.65 -17.39
C PHE A 196 -19.35 9.89 -17.15
N SER A 197 -19.92 10.00 -15.95
CA SER A 197 -20.74 11.14 -15.53
C SER A 197 -19.87 12.28 -15.00
N LYS A 198 -19.94 13.46 -15.64
CA LYS A 198 -19.20 14.67 -15.21
C LYS A 198 -19.47 15.01 -13.73
N SER A 199 -20.72 14.93 -13.29
CA SER A 199 -21.10 15.24 -11.91
C SER A 199 -20.48 14.28 -10.89
N ASN A 200 -20.42 12.98 -11.22
CA ASN A 200 -19.81 12.00 -10.32
C ASN A 200 -18.28 12.12 -10.34
N PHE A 201 -17.68 12.31 -11.51
CA PHE A 201 -16.25 12.56 -11.66
C PHE A 201 -15.76 13.72 -10.79
N GLU A 202 -16.46 14.85 -10.79
CA GLU A 202 -16.10 16.01 -9.97
C GLU A 202 -16.17 15.69 -8.47
N LYS A 203 -17.22 14.99 -8.02
CA LYS A 203 -17.37 14.55 -6.63
C LYS A 203 -16.22 13.62 -6.20
N ILE A 204 -15.83 12.68 -7.07
CA ILE A 204 -14.74 11.75 -6.79
C ILE A 204 -13.40 12.50 -6.74
N CYS A 205 -13.16 13.41 -7.68
CA CYS A 205 -11.98 14.28 -7.68
C CYS A 205 -11.87 15.09 -6.37
N GLN A 206 -12.98 15.62 -5.86
CA GLN A 206 -13.03 16.30 -4.58
C GLN A 206 -12.75 15.35 -3.41
N LYS A 207 -13.33 14.14 -3.41
CA LYS A 207 -13.04 13.10 -2.40
C LYS A 207 -11.56 12.77 -2.34
N ILE A 208 -10.92 12.54 -3.49
CA ILE A 208 -9.48 12.21 -3.57
C ILE A 208 -8.62 13.30 -2.92
N THR A 209 -8.92 14.56 -3.22
CA THR A 209 -8.22 15.70 -2.60
C THR A 209 -8.52 15.84 -1.11
N ASN A 210 -9.77 15.67 -0.69
CA ASN A 210 -10.15 15.78 0.72
C ASN A 210 -9.52 14.68 1.59
N TYR A 211 -9.28 13.49 1.03
CA TYR A 211 -8.63 12.38 1.72
C TYR A 211 -7.11 12.55 1.80
N LYS A 212 -6.56 13.64 1.26
CA LYS A 212 -5.11 13.95 1.24
C LYS A 212 -4.30 12.85 0.57
N ILE A 213 -4.85 12.27 -0.50
CA ILE A 213 -4.16 11.23 -1.28
C ILE A 213 -3.07 11.85 -2.18
N ILE A 214 -3.26 13.12 -2.56
CA ILE A 214 -2.37 13.95 -3.39
C ILE A 214 -2.30 15.34 -2.77
#